data_AF-A0A7L4P7U0-F1
#
_entry.id   AF-A0A7L4P7U0-F1
#
_cell.length_a   1.000
_cell.length_b   1.000
_cell.length_c   1.000
_cell.angle_alpha   90.00
_cell.angle_beta   90.00
_cell.angle_gamma   90.00
#
_symmetry.space_group_name_H-M   'P 1'
#
loop_
_entity.id
_entity.type
_entity.pdbx_description
1 polymer ?
#
loop_
_entity_poly.entity_id
_entity_poly.type
_entity_poly.pdbx_seq_one_letter_code
_entity_poly.pdbx_strand_id
1 'polypeptide(L)'
;MLLAAGFVPTLLSLRALKSRALRRGVWLRLDPAARALLDASILYLRRGGRIRSQTLVESLRAVAERVLVLTTPIRVLAKAIGTAIARARGVEVDEEKAVALGLQWMNTPKRYKLKLVEP
;
A
#
# COMPACT_ATOMS: atom_id res chain seq x y z
N MET A 1 4.37 1.71 -3.12
CA MET A 1 4.60 2.54 -1.91
C MET A 1 5.06 1.59 -0.82
N LEU A 2 5.62 2.10 0.28
CA LEU A 2 6.11 1.29 1.40
C LEU A 2 5.15 1.41 2.59
N LEU A 3 3.84 1.55 2.36
CA LEU A 3 2.86 1.71 3.46
C LEU A 3 2.77 0.43 4.31
N ALA A 4 3.04 -0.72 3.71
CA ALA A 4 3.14 -2.02 4.35
C ALA A 4 4.58 -2.38 4.74
N ALA A 5 5.53 -1.43 4.75
CA ALA A 5 6.84 -1.68 5.34
C ALA A 5 6.67 -1.99 6.84
N GLY A 6 7.09 -3.19 7.24
CA GLY A 6 6.84 -3.71 8.59
C GLY A 6 5.51 -4.47 8.75
N PHE A 7 4.72 -4.65 7.69
CA PHE A 7 3.55 -5.53 7.74
C PHE A 7 4.00 -6.99 7.88
N VAL A 8 3.65 -7.59 9.03
CA VAL A 8 3.82 -9.02 9.30
C VAL A 8 2.45 -9.70 9.15
N PRO A 9 2.30 -10.71 8.26
CA PRO A 9 1.02 -11.39 8.05
C PRO A 9 0.71 -12.38 9.19
N THR A 10 0.24 -11.86 10.32
CA THR A 10 -0.32 -12.64 11.42
C THR A 10 -1.84 -12.71 11.29
N LEU A 11 -2.47 -13.63 12.03
CA LEU A 11 -3.93 -13.73 12.02
C LEU A 11 -4.60 -12.40 12.42
N LEU A 12 -4.06 -11.73 13.44
CA LEU A 12 -4.57 -10.45 13.92
C LEU A 12 -4.42 -9.36 12.85
N SER A 13 -3.25 -9.23 12.23
CA SER A 13 -3.00 -8.17 11.24
C SER A 13 -3.83 -8.37 9.98
N LEU A 14 -4.00 -9.61 9.50
CA LEU A 14 -4.83 -9.92 8.34
C LEU A 14 -6.32 -9.67 8.62
N ARG A 15 -6.82 -10.04 9.81
CA ARG A 15 -8.21 -9.73 10.21
C ARG A 15 -8.44 -8.23 10.30
N ALA A 16 -7.51 -7.49 10.91
CA ALA A 16 -7.58 -6.04 11.01
C ALA A 16 -7.55 -5.37 9.62
N LEU A 17 -6.71 -5.87 8.72
CA LEU A 17 -6.61 -5.40 7.34
C LEU A 17 -7.93 -5.61 6.58
N LYS A 18 -8.52 -6.82 6.64
CA LYS A 18 -9.84 -7.11 6.05
C LYS A 18 -10.92 -6.20 6.62
N SER A 19 -10.95 -6.07 7.94
CA SER A 19 -11.94 -5.25 8.65
C SER A 19 -11.85 -3.77 8.25
N ARG A 20 -10.63 -3.23 8.12
CA ARG A 20 -10.39 -1.87 7.61
C ARG A 20 -10.88 -1.71 6.17
N ALA A 21 -10.57 -2.67 5.29
CA ALA A 21 -10.98 -2.63 3.89
C ALA A 21 -12.52 -2.63 3.74
N LEU A 22 -13.21 -3.44 4.55
CA LEU A 22 -14.67 -3.50 4.59
C LEU A 22 -15.28 -2.19 5.12
N ARG A 23 -14.80 -1.68 6.26
CA ARG A 23 -15.30 -0.41 6.84
C ARG A 23 -15.12 0.78 5.92
N ARG A 24 -14.06 0.80 5.10
CA ARG A 24 -13.79 1.86 4.13
C ARG A 24 -14.43 1.62 2.76
N GLY A 25 -15.19 0.55 2.57
CA GLY A 25 -15.88 0.24 1.31
C GLY A 25 -14.94 -0.11 0.15
N VAL A 26 -13.67 -0.41 0.40
CA VAL A 26 -12.69 -0.69 -0.66
C VAL A 26 -12.50 -2.18 -0.94
N TRP A 27 -13.13 -3.06 -0.15
CA TRP A 27 -12.98 -4.50 -0.28
C TRP A 27 -13.27 -5.01 -1.70
N LEU A 28 -14.36 -4.54 -2.32
CA LEU A 28 -14.75 -4.94 -3.67
C LEU A 28 -13.88 -4.31 -4.78
N ARG A 29 -13.09 -3.29 -4.46
CA ARG A 29 -12.13 -2.67 -5.40
C ARG A 29 -10.84 -3.47 -5.53
N LEU A 30 -10.62 -4.45 -4.65
CA LEU A 30 -9.48 -5.37 -4.73
C LEU A 30 -9.77 -6.48 -5.75
N ASP A 31 -8.71 -6.91 -6.44
CA ASP A 31 -8.76 -8.05 -7.35
C ASP A 31 -9.33 -9.30 -6.67
N PRO A 32 -10.15 -10.13 -7.35
CA PRO A 32 -10.71 -11.35 -6.77
C PRO A 32 -9.65 -12.28 -6.16
N ALA A 33 -8.50 -12.43 -6.83
CA ALA A 33 -7.39 -13.25 -6.34
C ALA A 33 -6.79 -12.69 -5.03
N ALA A 34 -6.68 -11.38 -4.89
CA ALA A 34 -6.17 -10.74 -3.67
C ALA A 34 -7.12 -10.97 -2.48
N ARG A 35 -8.43 -10.89 -2.72
CA ARG A 35 -9.46 -11.20 -1.72
C ARG A 35 -9.40 -12.67 -1.30
N ALA A 36 -9.35 -13.58 -2.27
CA ALA A 36 -9.27 -15.01 -2.03
C ALA A 36 -8.01 -15.39 -1.25
N LEU A 37 -6.85 -14.83 -1.62
CA LEU A 37 -5.59 -15.05 -0.92
C LEU A 37 -5.67 -14.65 0.56
N LEU A 38 -6.25 -13.48 0.83
CA LEU A 38 -6.39 -12.96 2.17
C LEU A 38 -7.37 -13.80 3.01
N ASP A 39 -8.50 -14.22 2.43
CA ASP A 39 -9.49 -15.05 3.12
C ASP A 39 -8.99 -16.46 3.39
N ALA A 40 -8.32 -17.08 2.43
CA ALA A 40 -7.68 -18.38 2.59
C ALA A 40 -6.57 -18.34 3.66
N SER A 41 -5.76 -17.28 3.67
CA SER A 41 -4.71 -17.10 4.67
C SER A 41 -5.26 -16.92 6.08
N ILE A 42 -6.34 -16.14 6.24
CA ILE A 42 -7.05 -16.02 7.52
C ILE A 42 -7.57 -17.39 7.96
N LEU A 43 -8.22 -18.14 7.07
CA LEU A 43 -8.77 -19.46 7.40
C LEU A 43 -7.65 -20.44 7.82
N TYR A 44 -6.54 -20.46 7.09
CA TYR A 44 -5.38 -21.31 7.38
C TYR A 44 -4.78 -21.00 8.76
N LEU A 45 -4.54 -19.72 9.07
CA LEU A 45 -4.00 -19.30 10.36
C LEU A 45 -4.99 -19.53 11.51
N ARG A 46 -6.30 -19.39 11.28
CA ARG A 46 -7.33 -19.73 12.29
C ARG A 46 -7.31 -21.20 12.69
N ARG A 47 -6.88 -22.10 11.80
CA ARG A 47 -6.73 -23.54 12.07
C ARG A 47 -5.40 -23.90 12.74
N GLY A 48 -4.60 -22.92 13.16
CA GLY A 48 -3.27 -23.15 13.75
C GLY A 48 -2.13 -23.27 12.74
N GLY A 49 -2.40 -23.00 11.46
CA GLY A 49 -1.38 -22.99 10.42
C GLY A 49 -0.28 -21.96 10.66
N ARG A 50 0.91 -22.19 10.10
CA ARG A 50 2.05 -21.27 10.17
C ARG A 50 2.60 -21.01 8.78
N ILE A 51 2.68 -19.74 8.40
CA ILE A 51 3.23 -19.33 7.10
C ILE A 51 4.76 -19.37 7.20
N ARG A 52 5.39 -20.32 6.50
CA ARG A 52 6.85 -20.39 6.34
C ARG A 52 7.33 -19.91 4.96
N SER A 53 6.44 -19.93 3.97
CA SER A 53 6.78 -19.52 2.62
C SER A 53 7.00 -18.01 2.54
N GLN A 54 8.20 -17.62 2.13
CA GLN A 54 8.56 -16.22 1.94
C GLN A 54 7.76 -15.56 0.79
N THR A 55 7.51 -16.29 -0.30
CA THR A 55 6.72 -15.79 -1.43
C THR A 55 5.28 -15.51 -1.04
N LEU A 56 4.71 -16.31 -0.12
CA LEU A 56 3.38 -16.06 0.43
C LEU A 56 3.37 -14.80 1.31
N VAL A 57 4.40 -14.59 2.12
CA VAL A 57 4.53 -13.37 2.95
C VAL A 57 4.59 -12.12 2.07
N GLU A 58 5.38 -12.16 0.99
CA GLU A 58 5.50 -11.04 0.04
C GLU A 58 4.20 -10.78 -0.70
N SER A 59 3.50 -11.83 -1.12
CA SER A 59 2.18 -11.72 -1.76
C SER A 59 1.15 -11.08 -0.83
N LEU A 60 1.13 -11.48 0.45
CA LEU A 60 0.26 -10.88 1.46
C LEU A 60 0.63 -9.42 1.77
N ARG A 61 1.93 -9.09 1.77
CA ARG A 61 2.39 -7.70 1.91
C ARG A 61 1.96 -6.84 0.74
N ALA A 62 2.00 -7.37 -0.49
CA ALA A 62 1.51 -6.66 -1.67
C ALA A 62 -0.01 -6.41 -1.61
N VAL A 63 -0.79 -7.37 -1.09
CA VAL A 63 -2.23 -7.16 -0.83
C VAL A 63 -2.44 -6.09 0.25
N ALA A 64 -1.67 -6.15 1.33
CA ALA A 64 -1.71 -5.14 2.39
C ALA A 64 -1.42 -3.74 1.85
N GLU A 65 -0.40 -3.60 1.01
CA GLU A 65 -0.06 -2.34 0.35
C GLU A 65 -1.24 -1.79 -0.45
N ARG A 66 -1.90 -2.62 -1.28
CA ARG A 66 -3.07 -2.20 -2.07
C ARG A 66 -4.20 -1.71 -1.18
N VAL A 67 -4.51 -2.44 -0.11
CA VAL A 67 -5.54 -2.04 0.86
C VAL A 67 -5.17 -0.71 1.53
N LEU A 68 -3.93 -0.54 1.95
CA LEU A 68 -3.48 0.69 2.59
C LEU A 68 -3.53 1.88 1.63
N VAL A 69 -3.08 1.73 0.39
CA VAL A 69 -3.19 2.79 -0.64
C VAL A 69 -4.66 3.18 -0.85
N LEU A 70 -5.57 2.21 -0.98
CA LEU A 70 -6.99 2.49 -1.21
C LEU A 70 -7.68 3.13 0.00
N THR A 71 -7.17 2.92 1.21
CA THR A 71 -7.77 3.44 2.45
C THR A 71 -7.13 4.72 2.96
N THR A 72 -5.94 5.06 2.47
CA THR A 72 -5.21 6.26 2.88
C THR A 72 -5.76 7.50 2.16
N PRO A 73 -5.98 8.62 2.86
CA PRO A 73 -6.40 9.85 2.22
C PRO A 73 -5.43 10.30 1.14
N ILE A 74 -5.96 10.73 -0.01
CA ILE A 74 -5.14 11.11 -1.18
C ILE A 74 -4.12 12.20 -0.85
N ARG A 75 -4.48 13.15 0.02
CA ARG A 75 -3.59 14.23 0.46
C ARG A 75 -2.35 13.70 1.18
N VAL A 76 -2.50 12.66 1.99
CA VAL A 76 -1.37 12.04 2.71
C VAL A 76 -0.45 11.32 1.73
N LEU A 77 -1.03 10.58 0.77
CA LEU A 77 -0.25 9.93 -0.29
C LEU A 77 0.51 10.97 -1.13
N ALA A 78 -0.18 12.02 -1.55
CA ALA A 78 0.41 13.11 -2.34
C ALA A 78 1.55 13.79 -1.58
N LYS A 79 1.32 14.19 -0.32
CA LYS A 79 2.37 14.78 0.53
C LYS A 79 3.61 13.87 0.59
N ALA A 80 3.42 12.59 0.94
CA ALA A 80 4.51 11.64 1.06
C ALA A 80 5.28 11.45 -0.26
N ILE A 81 4.55 11.34 -1.38
CA ILE A 81 5.16 11.25 -2.71
C ILE A 81 5.95 12.52 -3.00
N GLY A 82 5.33 13.70 -2.92
CA GLY A 82 6.00 14.95 -3.26
C GLY A 82 7.22 15.26 -2.38
N THR A 83 7.18 14.95 -1.09
CA THR A 83 8.35 15.06 -0.21
C THR A 83 9.47 14.12 -0.67
N ALA A 84 9.15 12.90 -1.11
CA ALA A 84 10.15 11.98 -1.66
C ALA A 84 10.74 12.49 -2.99
N ILE A 85 9.91 13.06 -3.88
CA ILE A 85 10.39 13.69 -5.14
C ILE A 85 11.33 14.84 -4.83
N ALA A 86 10.93 15.72 -3.92
CA ALA A 86 11.70 16.89 -3.53
C ALA A 86 13.06 16.52 -2.94
N ARG A 87 13.07 15.55 -2.02
CA ARG A 87 14.30 14.99 -1.44
C ARG A 87 15.21 14.42 -2.52
N ALA A 88 14.67 13.64 -3.46
CA ALA A 88 15.45 13.07 -4.56
C ALA A 88 16.05 14.14 -5.50
N ARG A 89 15.45 15.34 -5.55
CA ARG A 89 15.94 16.49 -6.33
C ARG A 89 16.78 17.48 -5.52
N GLY A 90 16.95 17.27 -4.22
CA GLY A 90 17.66 18.20 -3.34
C GLY A 90 16.96 19.54 -3.16
N VAL A 91 15.63 19.61 -3.31
CA VAL A 91 14.85 20.85 -3.22
C VAL A 91 14.08 20.88 -1.90
N GLU A 92 14.15 21.99 -1.18
CA GLU A 92 13.26 22.26 -0.05
C GLU A 92 11.89 22.74 -0.56
N VAL A 93 10.83 22.15 -0.02
CA VAL A 93 9.44 22.50 -0.36
C VAL A 93 8.61 22.58 0.90
N ASP A 94 7.74 23.59 0.93
CA ASP A 94 6.64 23.68 1.88
C ASP A 94 5.64 22.53 1.70
N GLU A 95 4.74 22.37 2.68
CA GLU A 95 3.76 21.28 2.68
C GLU A 95 2.82 21.34 1.48
N GLU A 96 2.39 22.54 1.08
CA GLU A 96 1.46 22.72 -0.02
C GLU A 96 2.09 22.35 -1.37
N LYS A 97 3.34 22.77 -1.63
CA LYS A 97 4.10 22.38 -2.81
C LYS A 97 4.39 20.89 -2.81
N ALA A 98 4.67 20.27 -1.66
CA ALA A 98 4.83 18.83 -1.57
C ALA A 98 3.53 18.09 -1.98
N VAL A 99 2.36 18.54 -1.49
CA VAL A 99 1.07 17.98 -1.92
C VAL A 99 0.86 18.18 -3.42
N ALA A 100 1.12 19.38 -3.95
CA ALA A 100 0.94 19.69 -5.37
C ALA A 100 1.83 18.83 -6.28
N LEU A 101 3.12 18.70 -5.95
CA LEU A 101 4.07 17.83 -6.66
C LEU A 101 3.64 16.36 -6.62
N GLY A 102 3.15 15.90 -5.47
CA GLY A 102 2.62 14.55 -5.31
C GLY A 102 1.40 14.30 -6.18
N LEU A 103 0.43 15.20 -6.17
CA LEU A 103 -0.78 15.11 -7.01
C LEU A 103 -0.43 15.13 -8.49
N GLN A 104 0.47 16.03 -8.90
CA GLN A 104 0.96 16.11 -10.27
C GLN A 104 1.55 14.77 -10.69
N TRP A 105 2.48 14.22 -9.91
CA TRP A 105 3.10 12.93 -10.22
C TRP A 105 2.10 11.75 -10.21
N MET A 106 1.13 11.76 -9.29
CA MET A 106 0.08 10.72 -9.24
C MET A 106 -0.73 10.71 -10.53
N ASN A 107 -1.09 11.89 -11.05
CA ASN A 107 -1.87 12.08 -12.27
C ASN A 107 -1.05 11.95 -13.56
N THR A 108 0.28 12.07 -13.50
CA THR A 108 1.14 11.87 -14.66
C THR A 108 0.99 10.44 -15.20
N PRO A 109 0.66 10.24 -16.49
CA PRO A 109 0.58 8.90 -17.09
C PRO A 109 1.92 8.16 -16.98
N LYS A 110 1.89 6.81 -16.84
CA LYS A 110 3.09 5.98 -16.65
C LYS A 110 4.21 6.28 -17.65
N ARG A 111 3.87 6.51 -18.92
CA ARG A 111 4.84 6.82 -20.00
C ARG A 111 5.64 8.11 -19.79
N TYR A 112 5.14 9.02 -18.95
CA TYR A 112 5.75 10.31 -18.64
C TYR A 112 6.21 10.42 -17.19
N LYS A 113 6.01 9.38 -16.37
CA LYS A 113 6.49 9.40 -14.98
C LYS A 113 8.01 9.30 -15.01
N LEU A 114 8.68 10.37 -14.58
CA LEU A 114 10.09 10.31 -14.20
C LEU A 114 10.25 9.19 -13.16
N LYS A 115 11.22 8.29 -13.38
CA LYS A 115 11.58 7.28 -12.38
C LYS A 115 11.99 8.02 -11.12
N LEU A 116 11.19 7.90 -10.06
CA LEU A 116 11.56 8.40 -8.75
C LEU A 116 12.59 7.42 -8.19
N VAL A 117 13.87 7.73 -8.40
CA VAL A 117 15.04 7.03 -7.84
C VAL A 117 15.21 5.62 -8.44
N GLU A 118 16.20 5.46 -9.33
CA GLU A 118 16.87 4.16 -9.48
C GLU A 118 17.73 3.92 -8.21
N PRO A 119 17.89 2.66 -7.75
CA PRO A 119 18.68 2.35 -6.56
C PRO A 119 20.10 2.92 -6.62
#